data_AF-A0A7S0IX00-F1
#
_entry.id   AF-A0A7S0IX00-F1
#
_cell.length_a   1.000
_cell.length_b   1.000
_cell.length_c   1.000
_cell.angle_alpha   90.00
_cell.angle_beta   90.00
_cell.angle_gamma   90.00
#
_symmetry.space_group_name_H-M   'P 1'
#
loop_
_entity.id
_entity.type
_entity.pdbx_description
1 polymer ?
#
loop_
_entity_poly.entity_id
_entity_poly.type
_entity_poly.pdbx_seq_one_letter_code
_entity_poly.pdbx_strand_id
1 'polypeptide(L)'
;MTAGIIAFGLFALGVGVDVIRRLFFLRRRPLNGKHVLVTGGSSGIGKELARTLLHKSARVTLLARTESKLKEAADELRSSCAAAGVAVPSIAYVCADIAQQAALSEAISQATTVHGSIDVLICNAGSATPGLFLDMPVETFAKQMDVNYLGTLRCIKAVTPSMVQRGDGQVIIVASACAVVSFLGYSSYAPTKFALRGLADALRNELIGFGVSVKCLGSV
;
A
#
# COMPACT_ATOMS: atom_id res chain seq x y z
N MET A 1 -44.73 8.22 -25.22
CA MET A 1 -43.27 8.30 -25.46
C MET A 1 -42.53 9.22 -24.49
N THR A 2 -43.13 10.32 -24.05
CA THR A 2 -42.48 11.34 -23.19
C THR A 2 -42.18 10.88 -21.75
N ALA A 3 -43.01 10.01 -21.14
CA ALA A 3 -42.80 9.57 -19.75
C ALA A 3 -41.57 8.66 -19.57
N GLY A 4 -41.22 7.83 -20.55
CA GLY A 4 -40.08 6.90 -20.47
C GLY A 4 -38.72 7.59 -20.55
N ILE A 5 -38.62 8.69 -21.30
CA ILE A 5 -37.39 9.47 -21.47
C ILE A 5 -37.05 10.23 -20.18
N ILE A 6 -38.06 10.77 -19.49
CA ILE A 6 -37.89 11.47 -18.21
C ILE A 6 -37.46 10.49 -17.11
N ALA A 7 -38.05 9.29 -17.07
CA ALA A 7 -37.66 8.24 -16.12
C ALA A 7 -36.22 7.75 -16.33
N PHE A 8 -35.79 7.61 -17.59
CA PHE A 8 -34.40 7.23 -17.91
C PHE A 8 -33.41 8.34 -17.57
N GLY A 9 -33.77 9.61 -17.81
CA GLY A 9 -32.97 10.78 -17.45
C GLY A 9 -32.75 10.90 -15.93
N LEU A 10 -33.80 10.68 -15.12
CA LEU A 10 -33.71 10.69 -13.66
C LEU A 10 -32.90 9.50 -13.10
N PHE A 11 -33.02 8.32 -13.72
CA PHE A 11 -32.21 7.15 -13.36
C PHE A 11 -30.73 7.36 -13.69
N ALA A 12 -30.41 7.88 -14.88
CA ALA A 12 -29.05 8.22 -15.28
C ALA A 12 -28.45 9.33 -14.41
N LEU A 13 -29.24 10.33 -13.99
CA LEU A 13 -28.81 11.34 -13.02
C LEU A 13 -28.57 10.73 -11.63
N GLY A 14 -29.42 9.80 -11.18
CA GLY A 14 -29.28 9.14 -9.89
C GLY A 14 -28.03 8.27 -9.80
N VAL A 15 -27.76 7.48 -10.85
CA VAL A 15 -26.51 6.70 -10.98
C VAL A 15 -25.31 7.63 -11.11
N GLY A 16 -25.44 8.71 -11.90
CA GLY A 16 -24.40 9.74 -12.03
C GLY A 16 -24.06 10.41 -10.71
N VAL A 17 -25.05 10.76 -9.89
CA VAL A 17 -24.87 11.37 -8.57
C VAL A 17 -24.34 10.36 -7.54
N ASP A 18 -24.70 9.08 -7.60
CA ASP A 18 -24.12 8.05 -6.71
C ASP A 18 -22.67 7.73 -7.08
N VAL A 19 -22.37 7.65 -8.38
CA VAL A 19 -21.01 7.50 -8.92
C VAL A 19 -20.17 8.74 -8.59
N ILE A 20 -20.71 9.95 -8.80
CA ILE A 20 -20.04 11.21 -8.42
C ILE A 20 -19.89 11.29 -6.89
N ARG A 21 -20.88 10.90 -6.08
CA ARG A 21 -20.73 10.84 -4.61
C ARG A 21 -19.63 9.86 -4.21
N ARG A 22 -19.54 8.69 -4.83
CA ARG A 22 -18.48 7.69 -4.61
C ARG A 22 -17.10 8.18 -5.11
N LEU A 23 -17.06 8.97 -6.18
CA LEU A 23 -15.84 9.53 -6.78
C LEU A 23 -15.34 10.81 -6.06
N PHE A 24 -16.24 11.66 -5.56
CA PHE A 24 -15.93 12.97 -4.93
C PHE A 24 -15.86 12.95 -3.40
N PHE A 25 -16.48 11.98 -2.72
CA PHE A 25 -16.08 11.74 -1.33
C PHE A 25 -14.67 11.15 -1.35
N LEU A 26 -13.68 12.03 -1.28
CA LEU A 26 -12.37 11.76 -0.68
C LEU A 26 -12.64 11.32 0.76
N ARG A 27 -13.12 10.09 0.91
CA ARG A 27 -13.54 9.50 2.18
C ARG A 27 -12.29 9.47 3.03
N ARG A 28 -12.16 10.41 3.98
CA ARG A 28 -11.22 10.29 5.09
C ARG A 28 -11.63 9.00 5.80
N ARG A 29 -10.90 7.93 5.51
CA ARG A 29 -11.22 6.60 6.06
C ARG A 29 -10.83 6.65 7.53
N PRO A 30 -11.77 6.44 8.47
CA PRO A 30 -11.40 6.34 9.87
C PRO A 30 -10.46 5.15 10.02
N LEU A 31 -9.33 5.37 10.71
CA LEU A 31 -8.29 4.35 10.89
C LEU A 31 -8.40 3.63 12.23
N ASN A 32 -9.23 4.14 13.15
CA ASN A 32 -9.46 3.50 14.44
C ASN A 32 -9.96 2.07 14.26
N GLY A 33 -9.25 1.10 14.85
CA GLY A 33 -9.54 -0.33 14.76
C GLY A 33 -9.23 -0.97 13.41
N LYS A 34 -8.83 -0.21 12.38
CA LYS A 34 -8.51 -0.76 11.06
C LYS A 34 -7.15 -1.45 11.06
N HIS A 35 -7.08 -2.63 10.44
CA HIS A 35 -5.82 -3.35 10.28
C HIS A 35 -5.05 -2.78 9.07
N VAL A 36 -3.88 -2.22 9.35
CA VAL A 36 -2.99 -1.64 8.36
C VAL A 36 -1.69 -2.45 8.28
N LEU A 37 -1.42 -3.07 7.13
CA LEU A 37 -0.16 -3.76 6.85
C LEU A 37 0.80 -2.79 6.15
N VAL A 38 1.99 -2.58 6.72
CA VAL A 38 3.02 -1.68 6.17
C VAL A 38 4.24 -2.48 5.75
N THR A 39 4.47 -2.58 4.45
CA THR A 39 5.70 -3.19 3.91
C THR A 39 6.88 -2.21 4.05
N GLY A 40 8.07 -2.72 4.33
CA GLY A 40 9.21 -1.87 4.70
C GLY A 40 8.97 -1.11 6.01
N GLY A 41 8.15 -1.67 6.90
CA GLY A 41 7.71 -1.00 8.14
C GLY A 41 8.78 -0.90 9.24
N SER A 42 9.93 -1.56 9.07
CA SER A 42 11.00 -1.60 10.08
C SER A 42 11.88 -0.34 10.11
N SER A 43 11.79 0.56 9.13
CA SER A 43 12.65 1.76 9.08
C SER A 43 12.06 2.90 8.24
N GLY A 44 12.69 4.07 8.33
CA GLY A 44 12.42 5.23 7.49
C GLY A 44 10.95 5.64 7.46
N ILE A 45 10.46 5.97 6.26
CA ILE A 45 9.08 6.42 6.04
C ILE A 45 8.06 5.37 6.51
N GLY A 46 8.34 4.07 6.32
CA GLY A 46 7.44 3.00 6.75
C GLY A 46 7.23 2.97 8.26
N LYS A 47 8.31 3.12 9.03
CA LYS A 47 8.26 3.16 10.51
C LYS A 47 7.51 4.41 11.01
N GLU A 48 7.76 5.57 10.43
CA GLU A 48 7.07 6.81 10.84
C GLU A 48 5.59 6.84 10.42
N LEU A 49 5.25 6.22 9.28
CA LEU A 49 3.86 5.96 8.93
C LEU A 49 3.20 5.06 9.98
N ALA A 50 3.86 3.96 10.38
CA ALA A 50 3.35 3.08 11.42
C ALA A 50 3.11 3.81 12.76
N ARG A 51 4.03 4.69 13.17
CA ARG A 51 3.85 5.56 14.35
C ARG A 51 2.58 6.39 14.26
N THR A 52 2.39 7.07 13.13
CA THR A 52 1.22 7.92 12.90
C THR A 52 -0.08 7.12 12.88
N LEU A 53 -0.05 5.91 12.32
CA LEU A 53 -1.20 5.00 12.28
C LEU A 53 -1.59 4.50 13.68
N LEU A 54 -0.61 4.15 14.51
CA LEU A 54 -0.83 3.73 15.90
C LEU A 54 -1.42 4.85 16.75
N HIS A 55 -0.94 6.10 16.59
CA HIS A 55 -1.53 7.27 17.25
C HIS A 55 -2.97 7.56 16.81
N LYS A 56 -3.42 6.98 15.68
CA LYS A 56 -4.80 7.01 15.20
C LYS A 56 -5.59 5.75 15.58
N SER A 57 -5.07 4.97 16.52
CA SER A 57 -5.67 3.73 17.04
C SER A 57 -5.87 2.64 15.97
N ALA A 58 -5.05 2.65 14.91
CA ALA A 58 -5.02 1.55 13.95
C ALA A 58 -4.32 0.32 14.55
N ARG A 59 -4.68 -0.87 14.05
CA ARG A 59 -3.95 -2.11 14.32
C ARG A 59 -2.89 -2.27 13.24
N VAL A 60 -1.62 -2.18 13.58
CA VAL A 60 -0.54 -2.09 12.60
C VAL A 60 0.26 -3.40 12.58
N THR A 61 0.43 -3.96 11.39
CA THR A 61 1.40 -5.04 11.17
C THR A 61 2.54 -4.52 10.32
N LEU A 62 3.78 -4.67 10.81
CA LEU A 62 4.98 -4.34 10.05
C LEU A 62 5.43 -5.57 9.25
N LEU A 63 5.77 -5.37 7.98
CA LEU A 63 6.38 -6.41 7.14
C LEU A 63 7.73 -5.92 6.65
N ALA A 64 8.78 -6.69 6.90
CA ALA A 64 10.12 -6.46 6.34
C ALA A 64 10.93 -7.77 6.33
N ARG A 65 12.16 -7.70 5.82
CA ARG A 65 13.03 -8.87 5.58
C ARG A 65 13.92 -9.26 6.76
N THR A 66 14.08 -8.37 7.72
CA THR A 66 15.04 -8.53 8.81
C THR A 66 14.28 -8.50 10.12
N GLU A 67 14.14 -9.68 10.73
CA GLU A 67 13.34 -9.86 11.94
C GLU A 67 13.85 -9.03 13.12
N SER A 68 15.17 -8.95 13.32
CA SER A 68 15.75 -8.13 14.39
C SER A 68 15.33 -6.65 14.29
N LYS A 69 15.35 -6.08 13.07
CA LYS A 69 14.91 -4.70 12.82
C LYS A 69 13.40 -4.52 13.00
N LEU A 70 12.60 -5.54 12.69
CA LEU A 70 11.15 -5.50 12.94
C LEU A 70 10.85 -5.47 14.43
N LYS A 71 11.53 -6.31 15.20
CA LYS A 71 11.40 -6.36 16.66
C LYS A 71 11.79 -5.02 17.28
N GLU A 72 12.96 -4.49 16.94
CA GLU A 72 13.44 -3.18 17.39
C GLU A 72 12.43 -2.06 17.04
N ALA A 73 11.97 -2.00 15.79
CA ALA A 73 10.98 -1.01 15.37
C ALA A 73 9.66 -1.14 16.14
N ALA A 74 9.19 -2.36 16.39
CA ALA A 74 7.97 -2.58 17.15
C ALA A 74 8.11 -2.10 18.61
N ASP A 75 9.25 -2.37 19.25
CA ASP A 75 9.51 -1.95 20.63
C ASP A 75 9.65 -0.43 20.77
N GLU A 76 10.34 0.22 19.83
CA GLU A 76 10.40 1.69 19.74
C GLU A 76 9.00 2.32 19.57
N LEU A 77 8.18 1.74 18.68
CA LEU A 77 6.83 2.23 18.41
C LEU A 77 5.91 2.05 19.62
N ARG A 78 6.01 0.92 20.34
CA ARG A 78 5.29 0.72 21.61
C ARG A 78 5.66 1.79 22.63
N SER A 79 6.96 2.03 22.81
CA SER A 79 7.50 3.01 23.75
C SER A 79 7.01 4.42 23.42
N SER A 80 7.04 4.80 22.14
CA SER A 80 6.52 6.08 21.66
C SER A 80 5.02 6.25 21.88
N CYS A 81 4.23 5.19 21.67
CA CYS A 81 2.78 5.23 21.87
C CYS A 81 2.44 5.37 23.36
N ALA A 82 3.17 4.67 24.24
CA ALA A 82 3.02 4.80 25.68
C ALA A 82 3.30 6.23 26.16
N ALA A 83 4.38 6.85 25.66
CA ALA A 83 4.72 8.25 25.95
C ALA A 83 3.65 9.24 25.46
N ALA A 84 2.92 8.90 24.40
CA ALA A 84 1.83 9.70 23.85
C ALA A 84 0.44 9.41 24.48
N GLY A 85 0.38 8.56 25.53
CA GLY A 85 -0.87 8.22 26.22
C GLY A 85 -1.78 7.24 25.45
N VAL A 86 -1.26 6.53 24.45
CA VAL A 86 -1.99 5.46 23.77
C VAL A 86 -1.95 4.21 24.65
N ALA A 87 -3.07 3.93 25.31
CA ALA A 87 -3.14 2.92 26.38
C ALA A 87 -2.68 1.51 25.98
N VAL A 88 -2.95 1.08 24.73
CA VAL A 88 -2.49 -0.23 24.20
C VAL A 88 -2.25 -0.12 22.69
N PRO A 89 -1.01 0.10 22.21
CA PRO A 89 -0.72 0.08 20.78
C PRO A 89 -0.83 -1.34 20.22
N SER A 90 -1.77 -1.57 19.31
CA SER A 90 -1.94 -2.85 18.63
C SER A 90 -0.94 -2.98 17.48
N ILE A 91 0.29 -3.39 17.82
CA ILE A 91 1.39 -3.57 16.87
C ILE A 91 1.89 -5.02 16.85
N ALA A 92 1.97 -5.57 15.63
CA ALA A 92 2.56 -6.87 15.31
C ALA A 92 3.59 -6.70 14.19
N TYR A 93 4.38 -7.75 13.94
CA TYR A 93 5.27 -7.81 12.78
C TYR A 93 5.29 -9.21 12.18
N VAL A 94 5.62 -9.29 10.90
CA VAL A 94 5.85 -10.52 10.16
C VAL A 94 7.10 -10.37 9.28
N CYS A 95 7.90 -11.42 9.19
CA CYS A 95 9.16 -11.40 8.45
C CYS A 95 8.98 -12.08 7.08
N ALA A 96 9.25 -11.35 6.00
CA ALA A 96 9.28 -11.91 4.65
C ALA A 96 10.04 -11.00 3.68
N ASP A 97 10.68 -11.62 2.68
CA ASP A 97 11.06 -10.92 1.45
C ASP A 97 9.89 -10.88 0.49
N ILE A 98 9.49 -9.66 0.11
CA ILE A 98 8.41 -9.43 -0.85
C ILE A 98 8.76 -9.94 -2.26
N ALA A 99 10.04 -10.19 -2.54
CA ALA A 99 10.47 -10.87 -3.75
C ALA A 99 10.13 -12.38 -3.75
N GLN A 100 9.93 -12.97 -2.57
CA GLN A 100 9.69 -14.40 -2.37
C GLN A 100 8.21 -14.70 -2.13
N GLN A 101 7.50 -15.14 -3.17
CA GLN A 101 6.04 -15.31 -3.17
C GLN A 101 5.52 -16.23 -2.05
N ALA A 102 6.20 -17.36 -1.80
CA ALA A 102 5.76 -18.33 -0.79
C ALA A 102 5.84 -17.74 0.62
N ALA A 103 7.01 -17.19 0.99
CA ALA A 103 7.23 -16.56 2.29
C ALA A 103 6.29 -15.35 2.51
N LEU A 104 6.04 -14.56 1.47
CA LEU A 104 5.10 -13.45 1.54
C LEU A 104 3.67 -13.91 1.84
N SER A 105 3.23 -15.02 1.21
CA SER A 105 1.88 -15.56 1.40
C SER A 105 1.68 -16.05 2.84
N GLU A 106 2.69 -16.72 3.39
CA GLU A 106 2.69 -17.16 4.79
C GLU A 106 2.70 -15.97 5.76
N ALA A 107 3.54 -14.97 5.53
CA ALA A 107 3.59 -13.77 6.36
C ALA A 107 2.26 -12.98 6.35
N ILE A 108 1.57 -12.91 5.21
CA ILE A 108 0.24 -12.29 5.13
C ILE A 108 -0.78 -13.11 5.91
N SER A 109 -0.74 -14.44 5.83
CA SER A 109 -1.60 -15.31 6.64
C SER A 109 -1.39 -15.07 8.14
N GLN A 110 -0.13 -15.05 8.60
CA GLN A 110 0.22 -14.74 9.99
C GLN A 110 -0.30 -13.36 10.42
N ALA A 111 -0.11 -12.33 9.58
CA ALA A 111 -0.64 -11.00 9.84
C ALA A 111 -2.17 -11.00 10.01
N THR A 112 -2.88 -11.77 9.18
CA THR A 112 -4.33 -11.89 9.26
C THR A 112 -4.81 -12.69 10.46
N THR A 113 -4.04 -13.65 10.95
CA THR A 113 -4.36 -14.37 12.19
C THR A 113 -4.31 -13.44 13.41
N VAL A 114 -3.35 -12.50 13.44
CA VAL A 114 -3.15 -11.61 14.59
C VAL A 114 -4.16 -10.46 14.62
N HIS A 115 -4.36 -9.77 13.49
CA HIS A 115 -5.20 -8.57 13.41
C HIS A 115 -6.43 -8.72 12.51
N GLY A 116 -6.75 -9.93 12.06
CA GLY A 116 -7.86 -10.16 11.13
C GLY A 116 -7.57 -9.65 9.71
N SER A 117 -8.62 -9.55 8.91
CA SER A 117 -8.56 -9.04 7.54
C SER A 117 -7.80 -7.72 7.42
N ILE A 118 -6.90 -7.59 6.44
CA ILE A 118 -6.17 -6.35 6.16
C ILE A 118 -7.12 -5.35 5.48
N ASP A 119 -7.38 -4.23 6.16
CA ASP A 119 -8.23 -3.15 5.65
C ASP A 119 -7.46 -2.18 4.75
N VAL A 120 -6.19 -1.93 5.08
CA VAL A 120 -5.30 -1.04 4.35
C VAL A 120 -3.95 -1.71 4.13
N LEU A 121 -3.50 -1.78 2.88
CA LEU A 121 -2.16 -2.22 2.51
C LEU A 121 -1.33 -1.01 2.10
N ILE A 122 -0.20 -0.79 2.76
CA ILE A 122 0.79 0.23 2.38
C ILE A 122 2.02 -0.46 1.77
N CYS A 123 2.15 -0.36 0.46
CA CYS A 123 3.30 -0.81 -0.33
C CYS A 123 4.41 0.25 -0.28
N ASN A 124 5.19 0.24 0.80
CA ASN A 124 6.32 1.15 1.03
C ASN A 124 7.69 0.48 0.85
N ALA A 125 7.78 -0.86 0.92
CA ALA A 125 9.03 -1.55 0.69
C ALA A 125 9.62 -1.22 -0.69
N GLY A 126 10.91 -0.92 -0.71
CA GLY A 126 11.68 -0.66 -1.91
C GLY A 126 13.09 -0.18 -1.55
N SER A 127 13.97 -0.18 -2.53
CA SER A 127 15.34 0.32 -2.37
C SER A 127 15.78 1.02 -3.65
N ALA A 128 16.69 1.98 -3.53
CA ALA A 128 17.38 2.57 -4.67
C ALA A 128 18.86 2.18 -4.62
N THR A 129 19.45 1.88 -5.79
CA THR A 129 20.88 1.69 -5.95
C THR A 129 21.36 2.74 -6.96
N PRO A 130 21.82 3.91 -6.49
CA PRO A 130 22.35 4.93 -7.39
C PRO A 130 23.61 4.45 -8.10
N GLY A 131 23.77 4.81 -9.37
CA GLY A 131 24.97 4.55 -10.16
C GLY A 131 24.80 4.94 -11.61
N LEU A 132 25.90 5.23 -12.30
CA LEU A 132 25.89 5.59 -13.71
C LEU A 132 25.49 4.37 -14.56
N PHE A 133 24.73 4.62 -15.63
CA PHE A 133 24.17 3.56 -16.47
C PHE A 133 25.24 2.63 -17.06
N LEU A 134 26.37 3.19 -17.51
CA LEU A 134 27.45 2.42 -18.15
C LEU A 134 28.22 1.54 -17.15
N ASP A 135 28.24 1.91 -15.88
CA ASP A 135 28.99 1.20 -14.83
C ASP A 135 28.11 0.18 -14.08
N MET A 136 26.81 0.16 -14.37
CA MET A 136 25.86 -0.63 -13.60
C MET A 136 25.61 -2.00 -14.24
N PRO A 137 25.83 -3.11 -13.51
CA PRO A 137 25.50 -4.44 -14.00
C PRO A 137 23.99 -4.59 -14.24
N VAL A 138 23.62 -5.32 -15.31
CA VAL A 138 22.21 -5.57 -15.69
C VAL A 138 21.43 -6.23 -14.55
N GLU A 139 22.08 -7.05 -13.75
CA GLU A 139 21.52 -7.75 -12.59
C GLU A 139 20.98 -6.76 -11.55
N THR A 140 21.57 -5.56 -11.45
CA THR A 140 21.07 -4.50 -10.56
C THR A 140 19.70 -4.02 -11.00
N PHE A 141 19.49 -3.86 -12.31
CA PHE A 141 18.19 -3.45 -12.86
C PHE A 141 17.13 -4.53 -12.63
N ALA A 142 17.49 -5.80 -12.88
CA ALA A 142 16.59 -6.93 -12.63
C ALA A 142 16.19 -7.02 -11.15
N LYS A 143 17.15 -6.89 -10.24
CA LYS A 143 16.90 -6.90 -8.79
C LYS A 143 16.03 -5.74 -8.33
N GLN A 144 16.28 -4.53 -8.86
CA GLN A 144 15.46 -3.35 -8.58
C GLN A 144 14.02 -3.55 -9.05
N MET A 145 13.82 -4.11 -10.24
CA MET A 145 12.48 -4.41 -10.77
C MET A 145 11.78 -5.48 -9.93
N ASP A 146 12.50 -6.54 -9.53
CA ASP A 146 11.93 -7.63 -8.76
C ASP A 146 11.47 -7.19 -7.36
N VAL A 147 12.24 -6.34 -6.68
CA VAL A 147 11.87 -5.82 -5.36
C VAL A 147 10.81 -4.73 -5.47
N ASN A 148 11.09 -3.65 -6.23
CA ASN A 148 10.27 -2.45 -6.18
C ASN A 148 8.93 -2.63 -6.89
N TYR A 149 8.93 -3.25 -8.08
CA TYR A 149 7.72 -3.45 -8.88
C TYR A 149 7.08 -4.80 -8.58
N LEU A 150 7.76 -5.92 -8.85
CA LEU A 150 7.16 -7.23 -8.69
C LEU A 150 6.86 -7.53 -7.22
N GLY A 151 7.70 -7.13 -6.28
CA GLY A 151 7.42 -7.27 -4.85
C GLY A 151 6.15 -6.53 -4.43
N THR A 152 5.96 -5.29 -4.89
CA THR A 152 4.72 -4.54 -4.68
C THR A 152 3.51 -5.25 -5.31
N LEU A 153 3.63 -5.70 -6.56
CA LEU A 153 2.60 -6.46 -7.26
C LEU A 153 2.17 -7.71 -6.47
N ARG A 154 3.15 -8.47 -5.95
CA ARG A 154 2.91 -9.69 -5.16
C ARG A 154 2.16 -9.38 -3.86
N CYS A 155 2.55 -8.31 -3.15
CA CYS A 155 1.83 -7.87 -1.95
C CYS A 155 0.37 -7.51 -2.25
N ILE A 156 0.14 -6.75 -3.34
CA ILE A 156 -1.21 -6.37 -3.76
C ILE A 156 -2.03 -7.62 -4.11
N LYS A 157 -1.48 -8.52 -4.92
CA LYS A 157 -2.18 -9.77 -5.30
C LYS A 157 -2.51 -10.66 -4.12
N ALA A 158 -1.68 -10.69 -3.08
CA ALA A 158 -1.92 -11.51 -1.91
C ALA A 158 -3.01 -10.93 -0.97
N VAL A 159 -3.21 -9.60 -0.96
CA VAL A 159 -4.17 -8.94 -0.05
C VAL A 159 -5.51 -8.62 -0.71
N THR A 160 -5.50 -8.16 -1.96
CA THR A 160 -6.69 -7.63 -2.65
C THR A 160 -7.85 -8.60 -2.85
N PRO A 161 -7.67 -9.94 -3.03
CA PRO A 161 -8.81 -10.85 -3.15
C PRO A 161 -9.75 -10.78 -1.93
N SER A 162 -9.18 -10.70 -0.73
CA SER A 162 -9.96 -10.57 0.50
C SER A 162 -10.69 -9.22 0.58
N MET A 163 -10.06 -8.14 0.09
CA MET A 163 -10.67 -6.80 0.05
C MET A 163 -11.87 -6.76 -0.91
N VAL A 164 -11.71 -7.38 -2.08
CA VAL A 164 -12.77 -7.50 -3.09
C VAL A 164 -13.94 -8.32 -2.55
N GLN A 165 -13.69 -9.45 -1.89
CA GLN A 165 -14.73 -10.28 -1.30
C GLN A 165 -15.56 -9.53 -0.25
N ARG A 166 -14.92 -8.65 0.53
CA ARG A 166 -15.59 -7.83 1.55
C ARG A 166 -16.21 -6.54 1.01
N GLY A 167 -15.90 -6.17 -0.24
CA GLY A 167 -16.30 -4.88 -0.81
C GLY A 167 -15.67 -3.66 -0.12
N ASP A 168 -14.58 -3.85 0.65
CA ASP A 168 -13.95 -2.79 1.44
C ASP A 168 -12.43 -3.01 1.56
N GLY A 169 -11.67 -2.08 1.01
CA GLY A 169 -10.20 -2.13 1.01
C GLY A 169 -9.53 -0.85 0.52
N GLN A 170 -8.26 -0.69 0.88
CA GLN A 170 -7.44 0.38 0.35
C GLN A 170 -6.00 -0.09 0.17
N VAL A 171 -5.46 0.20 -1.01
CA VAL A 171 -4.05 0.00 -1.34
C VAL A 171 -3.42 1.37 -1.52
N ILE A 172 -2.31 1.60 -0.81
CA ILE A 172 -1.49 2.80 -0.93
C ILE A 172 -0.10 2.36 -1.42
N ILE A 173 0.28 2.82 -2.60
CA ILE A 173 1.59 2.55 -3.18
C ILE A 173 2.48 3.77 -2.93
N VAL A 174 3.63 3.57 -2.29
CA VAL A 174 4.63 4.62 -2.09
C VAL A 174 5.62 4.56 -3.26
N ALA A 175 5.45 5.47 -4.22
CA ALA A 175 6.36 5.62 -5.34
C ALA A 175 7.51 6.58 -4.98
N SER A 176 7.75 7.61 -5.78
CA SER A 176 8.80 8.61 -5.60
C SER A 176 8.57 9.74 -6.62
N ALA A 177 9.18 10.91 -6.45
CA ALA A 177 9.31 11.89 -7.53
C ALA A 177 9.92 11.26 -8.81
N CYS A 178 10.74 10.21 -8.64
CA CYS A 178 11.26 9.37 -9.72
C CYS A 178 10.18 8.60 -10.53
N ALA A 179 8.91 8.66 -10.13
CA ALA A 179 7.78 8.13 -10.90
C ALA A 179 7.27 9.10 -11.98
N VAL A 180 7.77 10.35 -11.98
CA VAL A 180 7.37 11.41 -12.90
C VAL A 180 8.56 11.92 -13.70
N VAL A 181 9.73 12.03 -13.08
CA VAL A 181 10.96 12.51 -13.72
C VAL A 181 12.16 11.69 -13.24
N SER A 182 13.07 11.33 -14.15
CA SER A 182 14.28 10.58 -13.82
C SER A 182 15.48 11.50 -13.62
N PHE A 183 16.42 11.11 -12.76
CA PHE A 183 17.67 11.84 -12.50
C PHE A 183 18.89 11.02 -12.90
N LEU A 184 20.02 11.70 -13.12
CA LEU A 184 21.32 11.07 -13.31
C LEU A 184 21.59 10.10 -12.15
N GLY A 185 22.02 8.88 -12.49
CA GLY A 185 22.33 7.86 -11.50
C GLY A 185 21.14 6.99 -11.05
N TYR A 186 19.91 7.24 -11.53
CA TYR A 186 18.71 6.50 -11.10
C TYR A 186 18.11 5.60 -12.19
N SER A 187 18.88 5.24 -13.21
CA SER A 187 18.41 4.43 -14.34
C SER A 187 17.90 3.04 -13.95
N SER A 188 18.39 2.45 -12.86
CA SER A 188 17.89 1.16 -12.34
C SER A 188 16.67 1.28 -11.42
N TYR A 189 16.42 2.48 -10.89
CA TYR A 189 15.35 2.72 -9.91
C TYR A 189 14.14 3.43 -10.52
N ALA A 190 14.35 4.52 -11.24
CA ALA A 190 13.27 5.36 -11.75
C ALA A 190 12.28 4.57 -12.63
N PRO A 191 12.71 3.70 -13.58
CA PRO A 191 11.79 2.88 -14.35
C PRO A 191 10.84 2.03 -13.49
N THR A 192 11.33 1.52 -12.35
CA THR A 192 10.49 0.75 -11.41
C THR A 192 9.40 1.60 -10.79
N LYS A 193 9.66 2.89 -10.54
CA LYS A 193 8.69 3.84 -9.99
C LYS A 193 7.70 4.35 -11.03
N PHE A 194 8.11 4.50 -12.28
CA PHE A 194 7.18 4.70 -13.40
C PHE A 194 6.24 3.49 -13.56
N ALA A 195 6.78 2.26 -13.48
CA ALA A 195 5.97 1.04 -13.54
C ALA A 195 4.92 0.97 -12.41
N LEU A 196 5.28 1.37 -11.18
CA LEU A 196 4.32 1.47 -10.08
C LEU A 196 3.19 2.47 -10.34
N ARG A 197 3.46 3.59 -11.04
CA ARG A 197 2.42 4.54 -11.45
C ARG A 197 1.44 3.91 -12.43
N GLY A 198 1.94 3.23 -13.46
CA GLY A 198 1.11 2.51 -14.42
C GLY A 198 0.26 1.42 -13.76
N LEU A 199 0.86 0.65 -12.85
CA LEU A 199 0.14 -0.36 -12.07
C LEU A 199 -0.96 0.26 -11.20
N ALA A 200 -0.67 1.36 -10.51
CA ALA A 200 -1.66 2.02 -9.68
C ALA A 200 -2.85 2.54 -10.47
N ASP A 201 -2.62 3.04 -11.69
CA ASP A 201 -3.67 3.55 -12.56
C ASP A 201 -4.57 2.43 -13.07
N ALA A 202 -3.98 1.36 -13.60
CA ALA A 202 -4.72 0.17 -14.03
C ALA A 202 -5.57 -0.40 -12.88
N LEU A 203 -4.96 -0.64 -11.71
CA LEU A 203 -5.66 -1.22 -10.56
C LEU A 203 -6.74 -0.29 -10.00
N ARG A 204 -6.59 1.03 -10.08
CA ARG A 204 -7.65 1.96 -9.66
C ARG A 204 -8.90 1.74 -10.51
N ASN A 205 -8.74 1.62 -11.82
CA ASN A 205 -9.84 1.42 -12.75
C ASN A 205 -10.48 0.04 -12.61
N GLU A 206 -9.67 -1.00 -12.39
CA GLU A 206 -10.16 -2.36 -12.20
C GLU A 206 -10.87 -2.57 -10.85
N LEU A 207 -10.35 -1.98 -9.77
CA LEU A 207 -10.77 -2.30 -8.41
C LEU A 207 -11.87 -1.38 -7.83
N ILE A 208 -12.11 -0.22 -8.44
CA ILE A 208 -13.10 0.74 -7.94
C ILE A 208 -14.52 0.16 -7.87
N GLY A 209 -14.90 -0.68 -8.84
CA GLY A 209 -16.20 -1.37 -8.87
C GLY A 209 -16.39 -2.38 -7.73
N PHE A 210 -15.30 -2.85 -7.13
CA PHE A 210 -15.27 -3.80 -6.04
C PHE A 210 -15.14 -3.15 -4.66
N GLY A 211 -15.26 -1.82 -4.55
CA GLY A 211 -15.14 -1.10 -3.27
C GLY A 211 -13.71 -1.03 -2.72
N VAL A 212 -12.70 -1.32 -3.56
CA VAL A 212 -11.28 -1.25 -3.18
C VAL A 212 -10.64 -0.03 -3.84
N SER A 213 -10.13 0.89 -3.00
CA SER A 213 -9.47 2.11 -3.49
C SER A 213 -7.97 1.93 -3.67
N VAL A 214 -7.39 2.47 -4.74
CA VAL A 214 -5.94 2.43 -5.00
C VAL A 214 -5.41 3.85 -5.14
N LYS A 215 -4.38 4.17 -4.33
CA LYS A 215 -3.67 5.46 -4.35
C LYS A 215 -2.19 5.25 -4.57
N CYS A 216 -1.58 6.15 -5.33
CA CYS A 216 -0.13 6.19 -5.53
C CYS A 216 0.40 7.52 -5.01
N LEU A 217 1.37 7.47 -4.09
CA LEU A 217 2.02 8.64 -3.53
C LEU A 217 3.32 8.92 -4.29
N GLY A 218 3.59 10.20 -4.58
CA GLY A 218 4.76 10.60 -5.36
C GLY A 218 4.56 10.53 -6.87
N SER A 219 3.37 10.14 -7.35
CA SER A 219 2.92 10.40 -8.71
C SER A 219 2.07 11.68 -8.70
N VAL A 220 2.35 12.63 -9.61
CA VAL A 220 1.46 13.78 -9.86
C VAL A 220 0.07 13.31 -10.29
#